data_AF-A0A517VXN5-F1
#
_entry.id   AF-A0A517VXN5-F1
#
_cell.length_a   1.000
_cell.length_b   1.000
_cell.length_c   1.000
_cell.angle_alpha   90.00
_cell.angle_beta   90.00
_cell.angle_gamma   90.00
#
_symmetry.space_group_name_H-M   'P 1'
#
loop_
_entity.id
_entity.type
_entity.pdbx_description
1 polymer ?
#
loop_
_entity_poly.entity_id
_entity_poly.type
_entity_poly.pdbx_seq_one_letter_code
_entity_poly.pdbx_strand_id
1 'polypeptide(L)'
;MNNKLFLFLGIIAIVCFGLLFPPTSQCNAQKRAPALPKIHPDLEQILLNWQNKTVPIKAFRGFYSRSLIDNVLRIEKISEGKFYYEKPNITRIDTNGPIIANGVVNQIGPGTIEKPFKVIGSGRAKWISVGRKVTKIDDKERTFEKFPIDPRPIANDINMMEGPVPFFFGMPVAGAKNLFDFKLIENSSNQIILFLTPLDRIALDSNFYLAKVVLNPKTYLPEGVQFHFPRRRQDVLYTFNNVKVRKADVERDRWLKGFFGDNDSAFYPDLTKHRQVEVEFLPIGANVVPSVTGLTAHNAIIVLRRSGFKAQLFAGRYANDGESPHKVLRQEPMALTSAKEGTTVKLFIISRRKSASK
;
A
#
# COMPACT_ATOMS: atom_id res chain seq x y z
N MET A 1 -41.13 -20.61 63.39
CA MET A 1 -41.85 -19.37 63.01
C MET A 1 -41.13 -18.19 63.62
N ASN A 2 -40.78 -17.24 62.74
CA ASN A 2 -40.19 -15.92 62.92
C ASN A 2 -40.18 -15.29 64.32
N ASN A 3 -39.01 -14.80 64.76
CA ASN A 3 -38.64 -13.37 64.84
C ASN A 3 -37.37 -13.22 65.71
N LYS A 4 -36.26 -12.68 65.16
CA LYS A 4 -35.78 -11.28 65.31
C LYS A 4 -35.55 -10.91 66.80
N LEU A 5 -34.44 -10.33 67.26
CA LEU A 5 -33.28 -9.68 66.65
C LEU A 5 -32.29 -9.54 67.83
N PHE A 6 -31.04 -10.02 67.70
CA PHE A 6 -30.08 -10.01 68.81
C PHE A 6 -29.30 -8.70 68.93
N LEU A 7 -28.99 -8.39 70.18
CA LEU A 7 -28.26 -7.26 70.74
C LEU A 7 -26.77 -7.17 70.34
N PHE A 8 -26.26 -5.93 70.41
CA PHE A 8 -24.96 -5.46 70.93
C PHE A 8 -23.84 -6.49 71.21
N LEU A 9 -22.62 -6.21 70.71
CA LEU A 9 -21.42 -5.83 71.50
C LEU A 9 -20.12 -5.91 70.66
N GLY A 10 -19.18 -4.99 70.94
CA GLY A 10 -17.76 -5.37 71.10
C GLY A 10 -16.79 -5.16 69.93
N ILE A 11 -16.12 -4.01 69.95
CA ILE A 11 -14.64 -3.83 69.90
C ILE A 11 -13.83 -4.79 69.01
N ILE A 12 -13.08 -4.24 68.05
CA ILE A 12 -11.63 -4.46 67.89
C ILE A 12 -11.04 -3.28 67.09
N ALA A 13 -10.07 -2.62 67.70
CA ALA A 13 -9.24 -1.60 67.09
C ALA A 13 -8.18 -2.27 66.19
N ILE A 14 -8.05 -1.82 64.95
CA ILE A 14 -6.86 -2.05 64.13
C ILE A 14 -6.34 -0.68 63.73
N VAL A 15 -5.27 -0.27 64.42
CA VAL A 15 -4.42 0.86 64.08
C VAL A 15 -3.57 0.43 62.89
N CYS A 16 -3.97 0.81 61.67
CA CYS A 16 -3.11 0.71 60.49
C CYS A 16 -2.33 2.01 60.32
N PHE A 17 -1.01 1.89 60.49
CA PHE A 17 0.01 2.90 60.26
C PHE A 17 0.03 3.28 58.76
N GLY A 18 -0.69 4.35 58.40
CA GLY A 18 -0.65 4.93 57.06
C GLY A 18 0.52 5.89 56.93
N LEU A 19 1.59 5.45 56.25
CA LEU A 19 2.71 6.30 55.86
C LEU A 19 2.20 7.44 54.94
N LEU A 20 2.42 8.67 55.39
CA LEU A 20 2.26 9.91 54.64
C LEU A 20 3.22 9.91 53.44
N PHE A 21 2.68 9.77 52.24
CA PHE A 21 3.34 10.26 51.03
C PHE A 21 2.69 11.59 50.64
N PRO A 22 3.46 12.68 50.44
CA PRO A 22 2.90 13.92 49.92
C PRO A 22 2.35 13.68 48.50
N PRO A 23 1.26 14.34 48.10
CA PRO A 23 0.77 14.25 46.73
C PRO A 23 1.85 14.83 45.82
N THR A 24 2.48 13.95 45.03
CA THR A 24 3.32 14.38 43.93
C THR A 24 2.44 15.17 42.98
N SER A 25 2.80 16.45 42.78
CA SER A 25 2.26 17.26 41.71
C SER A 25 2.53 16.55 40.39
N GLN A 26 1.53 15.82 39.89
CA GLN A 26 1.54 15.37 38.50
C GLN A 26 1.48 16.63 37.65
N CYS A 27 2.65 17.00 37.13
CA CYS A 27 2.79 17.91 36.02
C CYS A 27 1.93 17.35 34.88
N ASN A 28 0.72 17.90 34.72
CA ASN A 28 -0.08 17.72 33.51
C ASN A 28 0.63 18.47 32.37
N ALA A 29 1.73 17.91 31.90
CA ALA A 29 2.27 18.20 30.58
C ALA A 29 1.33 17.54 29.56
N GLN A 30 0.13 18.11 29.44
CA GLN A 30 -0.79 17.80 28.37
C GLN A 30 -0.07 18.21 27.09
N LYS A 31 0.52 17.23 26.40
CA LYS A 31 1.08 17.39 25.05
C LYS A 31 -0.01 18.05 24.21
N ARG A 32 0.05 19.37 24.05
CA ARG A 32 -0.79 20.09 23.09
C ARG A 32 -0.50 19.43 21.75
N ALA A 33 -1.54 18.88 21.13
CA ALA A 33 -1.46 18.47 19.74
C ALA A 33 -0.89 19.67 18.96
N PRO A 34 0.16 19.47 18.14
CA PRO A 34 0.72 20.57 17.36
C PRO A 34 -0.41 21.23 16.57
N ALA A 35 -0.51 22.55 16.65
CA ALA A 35 -1.49 23.29 15.88
C ALA A 35 -1.28 22.95 14.39
N LEU A 36 -2.35 22.53 13.72
CA LEU A 36 -2.30 22.21 12.29
C LEU A 36 -1.69 23.40 11.52
N PRO A 37 -0.75 23.18 10.59
CA PRO A 37 -0.18 24.26 9.79
C PRO A 37 -1.30 25.09 9.15
N LYS A 38 -1.21 26.42 9.24
CA LYS A 38 -2.13 27.31 8.51
C LYS A 38 -1.85 27.15 7.01
N ILE A 39 -2.76 26.49 6.31
CA ILE A 39 -2.69 26.25 4.88
C ILE A 39 -3.05 27.53 4.13
N HIS A 40 -2.37 27.79 3.00
CA HIS A 40 -2.69 28.92 2.12
C HIS A 40 -4.15 28.84 1.62
N PRO A 41 -4.93 29.93 1.62
CA PRO A 41 -6.35 29.89 1.24
C PRO A 41 -6.63 29.22 -0.12
N ASP A 42 -5.78 29.45 -1.12
CA ASP A 42 -5.93 28.83 -2.44
C ASP A 42 -5.80 27.30 -2.40
N LEU A 43 -4.88 26.78 -1.57
CA LEU A 43 -4.70 25.35 -1.40
C LEU A 43 -5.90 24.75 -0.66
N GLU A 44 -6.45 25.45 0.33
CA GLU A 44 -7.68 25.02 1.01
C GLU A 44 -8.83 24.85 0.01
N GLN A 45 -9.04 25.85 -0.85
CA GLN A 45 -10.10 25.83 -1.85
C GLN A 45 -9.90 24.70 -2.87
N ILE A 46 -8.67 24.44 -3.30
CA ILE A 46 -8.35 23.31 -4.19
C ILE A 46 -8.70 21.97 -3.53
N LEU A 47 -8.32 21.77 -2.27
CA LEU A 47 -8.61 20.54 -1.55
C LEU A 47 -10.13 20.35 -1.34
N LEU A 48 -10.85 21.42 -1.02
CA LEU A 48 -12.32 21.40 -0.91
C LEU A 48 -12.98 21.09 -2.25
N ASN A 49 -12.54 21.72 -3.34
CA ASN A 49 -13.05 21.45 -4.68
C ASN A 49 -12.78 20.00 -5.09
N TRP A 50 -11.58 19.49 -4.81
CA TRP A 50 -11.21 18.11 -5.06
C TRP A 50 -12.15 17.14 -4.34
N GLN A 51 -12.35 17.31 -3.03
CA GLN A 51 -13.30 16.53 -2.26
C GLN A 51 -14.72 16.62 -2.84
N ASN A 52 -15.23 17.82 -3.08
CA ASN A 52 -16.60 18.03 -3.54
C ASN A 52 -16.87 17.39 -4.91
N LYS A 53 -15.87 17.35 -5.80
CA LYS A 53 -15.99 16.72 -7.12
C LYS A 53 -15.91 15.19 -7.05
N THR A 54 -15.18 14.61 -6.09
CA THR A 54 -14.98 13.15 -5.98
C THR A 54 -15.95 12.45 -5.04
N VAL A 55 -16.49 13.13 -4.03
CA VAL A 55 -17.49 12.60 -3.09
C VAL A 55 -18.68 11.92 -3.81
N PRO A 56 -19.35 12.55 -4.79
CA PRO A 56 -20.52 11.94 -5.45
C PRO A 56 -20.17 10.79 -6.39
N ILE A 57 -18.88 10.53 -6.64
CA ILE A 57 -18.46 9.47 -7.54
C ILE A 57 -18.48 8.14 -6.78
N LYS A 58 -19.24 7.18 -7.31
CA LYS A 58 -19.36 5.82 -6.76
C LYS A 58 -18.22 4.93 -7.23
N ALA A 59 -17.84 5.06 -8.51
CA ALA A 59 -16.80 4.24 -9.12
C ALA A 59 -16.05 4.97 -10.23
N PHE A 60 -14.84 4.49 -10.50
CA PHE A 60 -13.95 4.96 -11.55
C PHE A 60 -13.44 3.78 -12.35
N ARG A 61 -13.23 3.98 -13.64
CA ARG A 61 -12.47 3.06 -14.48
C ARG A 61 -11.62 3.84 -15.46
N GLY A 62 -10.54 3.23 -15.92
CA GLY A 62 -9.70 3.85 -16.92
C GLY A 62 -8.50 2.99 -17.24
N PHE A 63 -7.59 3.59 -17.98
CA PHE A 63 -6.31 2.99 -18.33
C PHE A 63 -5.21 3.71 -17.57
N TYR A 64 -4.13 3.01 -17.30
CA TYR A 64 -2.94 3.62 -16.72
C TYR A 64 -1.69 3.15 -17.44
N SER A 65 -0.67 4.00 -17.41
CA SER A 65 0.72 3.57 -17.57
C SER A 65 1.44 3.79 -16.25
N ARG A 66 2.45 2.97 -16.00
CA ARG A 66 3.33 3.08 -14.84
C ARG A 66 4.77 2.90 -15.28
N SER A 67 5.64 3.79 -14.82
CA SER A 67 7.09 3.63 -14.86
C SER A 67 7.62 3.51 -13.44
N LEU A 68 8.35 2.43 -13.15
CA LEU A 68 9.13 2.29 -11.93
C LEU A 68 10.61 2.43 -12.30
N ILE A 69 11.21 3.52 -11.86
CA ILE A 69 12.60 3.88 -12.13
C ILE A 69 13.42 3.48 -10.91
N ASP A 70 14.38 2.60 -11.11
CA ASP A 70 15.38 2.22 -10.10
C ASP A 70 16.70 2.89 -10.44
N ASN A 71 17.05 3.95 -9.69
CA ASN A 71 18.25 4.75 -9.95
C ASN A 71 19.54 4.00 -9.58
N VAL A 72 19.46 2.96 -8.73
CA VAL A 72 20.63 2.13 -8.35
C VAL A 72 20.94 1.15 -9.47
N LEU A 73 19.91 0.45 -9.95
CA LEU A 73 20.07 -0.57 -10.99
C LEU A 73 20.09 0.02 -12.40
N ARG A 74 19.75 1.31 -12.55
CA ARG A 74 19.55 1.99 -13.84
C ARG A 74 18.57 1.23 -14.73
N ILE A 75 17.47 0.79 -14.12
CA ILE A 75 16.39 0.07 -14.81
C ILE A 75 15.11 0.89 -14.72
N GLU A 76 14.43 1.03 -15.85
CA GLU A 76 13.06 1.51 -15.91
C GLU A 76 12.14 0.32 -16.20
N LYS A 77 11.22 0.04 -15.28
CA LYS A 77 10.23 -1.02 -15.44
C LYS A 77 8.89 -0.41 -15.80
N ILE A 78 8.48 -0.59 -17.04
CA ILE A 78 7.22 -0.03 -17.56
C ILE A 78 6.11 -1.09 -17.48
N SER A 79 4.90 -0.63 -17.20
CA SER A 79 3.67 -1.41 -17.29
C SER A 79 2.53 -0.54 -17.78
N GLU A 80 1.56 -1.16 -18.43
CA GLU A 80 0.29 -0.52 -18.78
C GLU A 80 -0.85 -1.38 -18.30
N GLY A 81 -2.03 -0.82 -18.15
CA GLY A 81 -3.13 -1.62 -17.65
C GLY A 81 -4.47 -0.92 -17.60
N LYS A 82 -5.43 -1.66 -17.07
CA LYS A 82 -6.79 -1.20 -16.81
C LYS A 82 -6.99 -1.18 -15.32
N PHE A 83 -7.72 -0.18 -14.84
CA PHE A 83 -8.12 -0.12 -13.44
C PHE A 83 -9.62 0.09 -13.31
N TYR A 84 -10.17 -0.43 -12.23
CA TYR A 84 -11.49 -0.13 -11.72
C TYR A 84 -11.40 0.04 -10.21
N TYR A 85 -12.15 1.00 -9.69
CA TYR A 85 -12.45 1.06 -8.28
C TYR A 85 -13.92 1.41 -8.08
N GLU A 86 -14.53 0.83 -7.06
CA GLU A 86 -15.82 1.24 -6.51
C GLU A 86 -15.80 1.30 -4.98
N LYS A 87 -16.39 2.38 -4.44
CA LYS A 87 -16.53 2.58 -3.00
C LYS A 87 -17.41 1.48 -2.39
N PRO A 88 -17.13 1.01 -1.17
CA PRO A 88 -15.93 1.35 -0.39
C PRO A 88 -14.70 0.51 -0.76
N ASN A 89 -14.86 -0.77 -1.11
CA ASN A 89 -13.76 -1.75 -1.08
C ASN A 89 -13.75 -2.70 -2.29
N ILE A 90 -14.12 -2.20 -3.47
CA ILE A 90 -14.05 -2.99 -4.70
C ILE A 90 -12.98 -2.38 -5.59
N THR A 91 -12.03 -3.19 -6.03
CA THR A 91 -10.95 -2.71 -6.89
C THR A 91 -10.53 -3.82 -7.83
N ARG A 92 -10.18 -3.47 -9.06
CA ARG A 92 -9.51 -4.38 -9.98
C ARG A 92 -8.41 -3.63 -10.72
N ILE A 93 -7.24 -4.24 -10.80
CA ILE A 93 -6.11 -3.73 -11.57
C ILE A 93 -5.58 -4.87 -12.43
N ASP A 94 -5.66 -4.69 -13.74
CA ASP A 94 -5.11 -5.61 -14.72
C ASP A 94 -3.87 -4.97 -15.32
N THR A 95 -2.70 -5.49 -14.92
CA THR A 95 -1.41 -5.06 -15.42
C THR A 95 -0.99 -5.94 -16.59
N ASN A 96 -0.57 -5.29 -17.66
CA ASN A 96 0.13 -5.88 -18.78
C ASN A 96 1.57 -5.36 -18.83
N GLY A 97 2.48 -6.23 -19.25
CA GLY A 97 3.78 -5.78 -19.73
C GLY A 97 3.60 -5.11 -21.08
N PRO A 98 4.09 -3.88 -21.29
CA PRO A 98 4.14 -3.30 -22.62
C PRO A 98 4.94 -4.21 -23.55
N ILE A 99 4.58 -4.21 -24.83
CA ILE A 99 5.43 -4.79 -25.88
C ILE A 99 6.57 -3.79 -26.05
N ILE A 100 7.71 -4.05 -25.42
CA ILE A 100 8.92 -3.24 -25.58
C ILE A 100 9.73 -3.88 -26.69
N ALA A 101 9.96 -3.13 -27.78
CA ALA A 101 10.91 -3.56 -28.81
C ALA A 101 12.30 -3.72 -28.17
N ASN A 102 13.04 -4.76 -28.56
CA ASN A 102 14.39 -4.98 -28.04
C ASN A 102 15.28 -3.73 -28.29
N GLY A 103 15.96 -3.26 -27.25
CA GLY A 103 16.92 -2.15 -27.37
C GLY A 103 16.37 -0.75 -27.13
N VAL A 104 15.12 -0.59 -26.68
CA VAL A 104 14.63 0.73 -26.24
C VAL A 104 15.36 1.15 -24.97
N VAL A 105 15.97 2.32 -25.06
CA VAL A 105 16.81 2.94 -24.04
C VAL A 105 16.21 4.33 -23.82
N ASN A 106 15.69 4.59 -22.63
CA ASN A 106 15.05 5.88 -22.33
C ASN A 106 16.07 6.82 -21.70
N GLN A 107 16.15 8.07 -22.19
CA GLN A 107 17.03 9.11 -21.66
C GLN A 107 16.42 9.89 -20.49
N ILE A 108 15.20 9.55 -20.06
CA ILE A 108 14.46 10.37 -19.10
C ILE A 108 14.82 9.96 -17.67
N GLY A 109 15.87 10.59 -17.14
CA GLY A 109 15.99 10.88 -15.71
C GLY A 109 15.89 12.39 -15.50
N PRO A 110 15.35 12.88 -14.37
CA PRO A 110 15.43 14.30 -14.07
C PRO A 110 16.91 14.69 -13.87
N GLY A 111 17.47 15.42 -14.81
CA GLY A 111 18.64 16.28 -14.59
C GLY A 111 20.04 15.66 -14.57
N THR A 112 20.29 14.49 -15.15
CA THR A 112 21.69 13.99 -15.25
C THR A 112 22.02 13.44 -16.64
N ILE A 113 23.13 13.94 -17.19
CA ILE A 113 23.81 13.51 -18.42
C ILE A 113 24.49 12.14 -18.17
N GLU A 114 23.76 11.19 -17.58
CA GLU A 114 24.30 9.88 -17.19
C GLU A 114 23.64 8.74 -17.97
N LYS A 115 24.43 7.68 -18.18
CA LYS A 115 24.14 6.47 -18.95
C LYS A 115 22.66 6.07 -18.91
N PRO A 116 22.04 5.78 -20.05
CA PRO A 116 20.59 5.69 -20.13
C PRO A 116 20.04 4.43 -19.44
N PHE A 117 18.76 4.47 -19.07
CA PHE A 117 18.13 3.38 -18.32
C PHE A 117 17.84 2.18 -19.23
N LYS A 118 18.10 0.97 -18.73
CA LYS A 118 17.61 -0.25 -19.36
C LYS A 118 16.11 -0.36 -19.12
N VAL A 119 15.33 -0.29 -20.19
CA VAL A 119 13.87 -0.40 -20.12
C VAL A 119 13.46 -1.86 -20.17
N ILE A 120 12.63 -2.30 -19.22
CA ILE A 120 12.08 -3.66 -19.18
C ILE A 120 10.57 -3.65 -18.94
N GLY A 121 9.88 -4.67 -19.45
CA GLY A 121 8.45 -4.83 -19.23
C GLY A 121 8.17 -5.42 -17.85
N SER A 122 7.03 -5.04 -17.28
CA SER A 122 6.47 -5.79 -16.15
C SER A 122 5.82 -7.09 -16.58
N GLY A 123 5.73 -8.07 -15.68
CA GLY A 123 4.90 -9.25 -15.91
C GLY A 123 3.42 -8.87 -15.98
N ARG A 124 2.61 -9.74 -16.61
CA ARG A 124 1.16 -9.65 -16.53
C ARG A 124 0.71 -10.06 -15.12
N ALA A 125 -0.23 -9.32 -14.56
CA ALA A 125 -0.80 -9.64 -13.26
C ALA A 125 -2.21 -9.06 -13.16
N LYS A 126 -3.13 -9.79 -12.53
CA LYS A 126 -4.44 -9.28 -12.17
C LYS A 126 -4.58 -9.24 -10.66
N TRP A 127 -5.08 -8.12 -10.15
CA TRP A 127 -5.37 -7.92 -8.74
C TRP A 127 -6.84 -7.57 -8.61
N ILE A 128 -7.59 -8.42 -7.91
CA ILE A 128 -9.03 -8.26 -7.71
C ILE A 128 -9.30 -8.18 -6.21
N SER A 129 -9.86 -7.07 -5.77
CA SER A 129 -10.28 -6.85 -4.39
C SER A 129 -11.80 -6.76 -4.33
N VAL A 130 -12.42 -7.61 -3.53
CA VAL A 130 -13.87 -7.57 -3.24
C VAL A 130 -14.08 -7.66 -1.74
N GLY A 131 -14.50 -6.55 -1.15
CA GLY A 131 -14.79 -6.48 0.29
C GLY A 131 -13.51 -6.65 1.11
N ARG A 132 -13.38 -7.79 1.80
CA ARG A 132 -12.20 -8.11 2.63
C ARG A 132 -11.29 -9.16 2.03
N LYS A 133 -11.35 -9.39 0.72
CA LYS A 133 -10.58 -10.43 0.04
C LYS A 133 -9.88 -9.85 -1.19
N VAL A 134 -8.58 -10.09 -1.29
CA VAL A 134 -7.79 -9.86 -2.51
C VAL A 134 -7.50 -11.21 -3.15
N THR A 135 -7.68 -11.29 -4.47
CA THR A 135 -7.23 -12.39 -5.31
C THR A 135 -6.21 -11.83 -6.29
N LYS A 136 -4.99 -12.37 -6.25
CA LYS A 136 -3.93 -12.06 -7.22
C LYS A 136 -3.79 -13.24 -8.16
N ILE A 137 -3.86 -12.98 -9.45
CA ILE A 137 -3.83 -14.01 -10.49
C ILE A 137 -2.59 -13.79 -11.36
N ASP A 138 -1.84 -14.87 -11.54
CA ASP A 138 -0.75 -14.97 -12.50
C ASP A 138 -1.19 -15.93 -13.61
N ASP A 139 -1.65 -15.36 -14.72
CA ASP A 139 -2.12 -16.13 -15.88
C ASP A 139 -0.97 -16.85 -16.60
N LYS A 140 0.28 -16.37 -16.45
CA LYS A 140 1.44 -17.00 -17.09
C LYS A 140 1.80 -18.29 -16.37
N GLU A 141 1.90 -18.22 -15.04
CA GLU A 141 2.24 -19.36 -14.20
C GLU A 141 1.01 -20.24 -13.88
N ARG A 142 -0.18 -19.83 -14.32
CA ARG A 142 -1.48 -20.47 -14.01
C ARG A 142 -1.66 -20.68 -12.51
N THR A 143 -1.37 -19.64 -11.75
CA THR A 143 -1.52 -19.66 -10.29
C THR A 143 -2.36 -18.51 -9.80
N PHE A 144 -2.97 -18.67 -8.62
CA PHE A 144 -3.57 -17.55 -7.91
C PHE A 144 -3.28 -17.62 -6.41
N GLU A 145 -3.23 -16.45 -5.80
CA GLU A 145 -3.06 -16.25 -4.36
C GLU A 145 -4.31 -15.52 -3.82
N LYS A 146 -4.81 -15.92 -2.65
CA LYS A 146 -5.93 -15.24 -1.95
C LYS A 146 -5.44 -14.69 -0.62
N PHE A 147 -5.81 -13.45 -0.32
CA PHE A 147 -5.42 -12.75 0.90
C PHE A 147 -6.63 -12.12 1.58
N PRO A 148 -6.74 -12.16 2.91
CA PRO A 148 -7.65 -11.28 3.64
C PRO A 148 -7.12 -9.83 3.63
N ILE A 149 -8.03 -8.86 3.56
CA ILE A 149 -7.78 -7.46 3.88
C ILE A 149 -8.13 -7.26 5.35
N ASP A 150 -7.17 -6.74 6.12
CA ASP A 150 -7.38 -6.38 7.52
C ASP A 150 -8.43 -5.27 7.62
N PRO A 151 -9.43 -5.35 8.53
CA PRO A 151 -10.41 -4.29 8.74
C PRO A 151 -9.84 -2.95 9.25
N ARG A 152 -8.55 -2.87 9.64
CA ARG A 152 -7.90 -1.60 9.96
C ARG A 152 -7.92 -0.66 8.75
N PRO A 153 -8.08 0.66 8.95
CA PRO A 153 -8.30 1.60 7.86
C PRO A 153 -7.25 1.45 6.76
N ILE A 154 -7.76 1.35 5.54
CA ILE A 154 -7.15 1.07 4.23
C ILE A 154 -5.89 1.92 3.94
N ALA A 155 -5.63 2.93 4.76
CA ALA A 155 -4.43 3.74 4.76
C ALA A 155 -3.14 2.92 4.90
N ASN A 156 -3.11 1.77 5.58
CA ASN A 156 -1.85 1.07 5.89
C ASN A 156 -1.58 -0.22 5.10
N ASP A 157 -2.39 -0.57 4.10
CA ASP A 157 -2.11 -1.74 3.26
C ASP A 157 -1.07 -1.39 2.18
N ILE A 158 0.17 -1.80 2.47
CA ILE A 158 1.42 -1.37 1.82
C ILE A 158 1.48 -1.68 0.31
N ASN A 159 0.59 -2.52 -0.22
CA ASN A 159 0.44 -2.74 -1.67
C ASN A 159 -0.58 -1.82 -2.35
N MET A 160 -1.54 -1.26 -1.62
CA MET A 160 -2.41 -0.18 -2.11
C MET A 160 -1.77 1.20 -1.93
N MET A 161 -0.76 1.33 -1.06
CA MET A 161 0.06 2.56 -0.89
C MET A 161 0.97 2.87 -2.09
N GLU A 162 1.47 1.84 -2.81
CA GLU A 162 2.19 2.04 -4.08
C GLU A 162 1.23 2.16 -5.29
N GLY A 163 -0.07 2.01 -5.03
CA GLY A 163 -1.13 2.22 -6.01
C GLY A 163 -1.66 3.66 -5.90
N PRO A 164 -2.01 4.30 -7.01
CA PRO A 164 -2.59 5.65 -7.01
C PRO A 164 -4.03 5.70 -6.46
N VAL A 165 -4.56 4.55 -6.02
CA VAL A 165 -5.96 4.37 -5.60
C VAL A 165 -6.41 5.39 -4.55
N PRO A 166 -5.64 5.67 -3.48
CA PRO A 166 -6.02 6.68 -2.49
C PRO A 166 -6.25 8.08 -3.08
N PHE A 167 -5.57 8.43 -4.18
CA PHE A 167 -5.70 9.74 -4.83
C PHE A 167 -6.94 9.86 -5.71
N PHE A 168 -7.56 8.76 -6.15
CA PHE A 168 -8.80 8.85 -6.92
C PHE A 168 -10.02 9.18 -6.08
N PHE A 169 -10.00 8.85 -4.78
CA PHE A 169 -11.21 8.94 -3.97
C PHE A 169 -11.50 10.30 -3.39
N GLY A 170 -10.56 11.24 -3.51
CA GLY A 170 -10.57 12.49 -2.75
C GLY A 170 -10.72 12.14 -1.28
N MET A 171 -9.59 11.96 -0.62
CA MET A 171 -9.58 11.82 0.82
C MET A 171 -10.31 13.03 1.43
N PRO A 172 -11.18 12.84 2.44
CA PRO A 172 -11.80 13.97 3.11
C PRO A 172 -10.71 14.96 3.53
N VAL A 173 -10.88 16.25 3.27
CA VAL A 173 -9.84 17.27 3.47
C VAL A 173 -9.26 17.19 4.89
N ALA A 174 -10.12 17.01 5.89
CA ALA A 174 -9.69 16.81 7.28
C ALA A 174 -8.81 15.55 7.46
N GLY A 175 -9.20 14.43 6.86
CA GLY A 175 -8.40 13.20 6.89
C GLY A 175 -7.08 13.34 6.14
N ALA A 176 -7.09 14.03 5.00
CA ALA A 176 -5.90 14.30 4.19
C ALA A 176 -4.86 15.12 4.96
N LYS A 177 -5.30 16.19 5.63
CA LYS A 177 -4.46 17.04 6.47
C LYS A 177 -3.88 16.34 7.69
N ASN A 178 -4.51 15.26 8.15
CA ASN A 178 -3.97 14.43 9.24
C ASN A 178 -2.90 13.46 8.75
N LEU A 179 -2.84 13.17 7.45
CA LEU A 179 -1.87 12.23 6.88
C LEU A 179 -0.72 12.92 6.15
N PHE A 180 -0.96 14.10 5.56
CA PHE A 180 0.01 14.76 4.69
C PHE A 180 0.11 16.26 4.96
N ASP A 181 1.33 16.76 4.83
CA ASP A 181 1.61 18.16 4.57
C ASP A 181 1.51 18.42 3.06
N PHE A 182 0.78 19.46 2.67
CA PHE A 182 0.49 19.79 1.28
C PHE A 182 1.19 21.07 0.86
N LYS A 183 1.77 21.06 -0.33
CA LYS A 183 2.30 22.24 -1.00
C LYS A 183 1.68 22.37 -2.39
N LEU A 184 1.06 23.51 -2.66
CA LEU A 184 0.63 23.87 -4.00
C LEU A 184 1.86 24.29 -4.81
N ILE A 185 2.10 23.62 -5.93
CA ILE A 185 3.19 23.92 -6.85
C ILE A 185 2.68 24.73 -8.04
N GLU A 186 1.53 24.36 -8.57
CA GLU A 186 0.90 25.04 -9.72
C GLU A 186 -0.61 24.99 -9.60
N ASN A 187 -1.28 26.07 -9.98
CA ASN A 187 -2.72 26.15 -10.21
C ASN A 187 -2.95 26.97 -11.49
N SER A 188 -3.12 26.28 -12.62
CA SER A 188 -3.36 26.90 -13.92
C SER A 188 -4.62 26.34 -14.58
N SER A 189 -5.03 26.93 -15.69
CA SER A 189 -6.14 26.40 -16.51
C SER A 189 -5.84 25.04 -17.14
N ASN A 190 -4.57 24.64 -17.17
CA ASN A 190 -4.12 23.37 -17.74
C ASN A 190 -3.98 22.28 -16.67
N GLN A 191 -3.41 22.60 -15.50
CA GLN A 191 -3.14 21.61 -14.46
C GLN A 191 -3.12 22.22 -13.06
N ILE A 192 -3.41 21.38 -12.07
CA ILE A 192 -3.15 21.67 -10.66
C ILE A 192 -2.11 20.66 -10.18
N ILE A 193 -0.99 21.15 -9.63
CA ILE A 193 0.08 20.30 -9.12
C ILE A 193 0.19 20.47 -7.61
N LEU A 194 0.00 19.36 -6.90
CA LEU A 194 0.16 19.25 -5.45
C LEU A 194 1.37 18.39 -5.13
N PHE A 195 2.15 18.82 -4.13
CA PHE A 195 3.20 18.02 -3.53
C PHE A 195 2.79 17.64 -2.10
N LEU A 196 2.91 16.37 -1.77
CA LEU A 196 2.43 15.77 -0.53
C LEU A 196 3.60 15.11 0.20
N THR A 197 3.74 15.45 1.47
CA THR A 197 4.73 14.84 2.37
C THR A 197 3.99 14.15 3.52
N PRO A 198 4.15 12.83 3.72
CA PRO A 198 3.54 12.15 4.86
C PRO A 198 3.95 12.78 6.20
N LEU A 199 2.97 12.98 7.10
CA LEU A 199 3.21 13.55 8.43
C LEU A 199 3.80 12.54 9.42
N ASP A 200 3.56 11.24 9.22
CA ASP A 200 4.24 10.20 9.99
C ASP A 200 5.68 10.05 9.49
N ARG A 201 6.58 10.80 10.14
CA ARG A 201 7.98 11.02 9.74
C ARG A 201 8.92 9.97 10.30
N ILE A 202 8.66 8.68 10.06
CA ILE A 202 9.74 7.69 10.22
C ILE A 202 10.62 7.76 8.98
N ALA A 203 11.45 8.82 8.88
CA ALA A 203 12.36 9.05 7.74
C ALA A 203 13.44 7.96 7.58
N LEU A 204 13.55 7.04 8.54
CA LEU A 204 14.35 5.82 8.48
C LEU A 204 13.65 4.67 7.75
N ASP A 205 12.33 4.73 7.55
CA ASP A 205 11.59 3.70 6.82
C ASP A 205 11.91 3.80 5.32
N SER A 206 12.35 2.69 4.76
CA SER A 206 12.46 2.45 3.32
C SER A 206 11.19 2.74 2.52
N ASN A 207 10.01 2.77 3.14
CA ASN A 207 8.74 3.08 2.46
C ASN A 207 8.36 4.55 2.59
N PHE A 208 9.15 5.38 3.27
CA PHE A 208 8.95 6.82 3.25
C PHE A 208 9.00 7.32 1.80
N TYR A 209 7.96 8.05 1.40
CA TYR A 209 7.83 8.60 0.07
C TYR A 209 7.37 10.04 0.09
N LEU A 210 7.64 10.75 -1.00
CA LEU A 210 7.05 12.03 -1.33
C LEU A 210 6.14 11.82 -2.53
N ALA A 211 4.97 12.44 -2.55
CA ALA A 211 4.03 12.30 -3.66
C ALA A 211 3.86 13.63 -4.41
N LYS A 212 3.89 13.59 -5.74
CA LYS A 212 3.42 14.67 -6.61
C LYS A 212 2.14 14.19 -7.27
N VAL A 213 1.06 14.95 -7.11
CA VAL A 213 -0.25 14.67 -7.70
C VAL A 213 -0.56 15.76 -8.73
N VAL A 214 -0.91 15.35 -9.94
CA VAL A 214 -1.35 16.23 -11.03
C VAL A 214 -2.84 16.01 -11.23
N LEU A 215 -3.63 17.06 -11.05
CA LEU A 215 -5.08 17.04 -11.19
C LEU A 215 -5.51 17.83 -12.42
N ASN A 216 -6.54 17.33 -13.10
CA ASN A 216 -7.27 18.08 -14.11
C ASN A 216 -8.04 19.25 -13.45
N PRO A 217 -7.86 20.51 -13.87
CA PRO A 217 -8.47 21.66 -13.19
C PRO A 217 -9.99 21.74 -13.35
N LYS A 218 -10.58 21.05 -14.33
CA LYS A 218 -12.03 21.03 -14.57
C LYS A 218 -12.72 19.93 -13.76
N THR A 219 -12.14 18.73 -13.76
CA THR A 219 -12.76 17.55 -13.15
C THR A 219 -12.23 17.25 -11.74
N TYR A 220 -11.07 17.78 -11.38
CA TYR A 220 -10.30 17.47 -10.17
C TYR A 220 -9.93 15.98 -10.03
N LEU A 221 -9.93 15.24 -11.13
CA LEU A 221 -9.44 13.87 -11.16
C LEU A 221 -7.94 13.84 -11.38
N PRO A 222 -7.20 12.90 -10.75
CA PRO A 222 -5.80 12.71 -11.04
C PRO A 222 -5.55 12.31 -12.49
N GLU A 223 -4.65 13.03 -13.15
CA GLU A 223 -4.09 12.69 -14.46
C GLU A 223 -2.73 12.00 -14.31
N GLY A 224 -2.01 12.30 -13.22
CA GLY A 224 -0.76 11.64 -12.89
C GLY A 224 -0.44 11.68 -11.41
N VAL A 225 0.28 10.66 -10.95
CA VAL A 225 0.82 10.57 -9.59
C VAL A 225 2.26 10.08 -9.68
N GLN A 226 3.19 10.80 -9.06
CA GLN A 226 4.57 10.38 -8.91
C GLN A 226 4.88 10.16 -7.43
N PHE A 227 5.44 9.01 -7.10
CA PHE A 227 6.03 8.73 -5.81
C PHE A 227 7.55 8.75 -5.93
N HIS A 228 8.21 9.53 -5.08
CA HIS A 228 9.64 9.48 -4.91
C HIS A 228 9.96 8.77 -3.59
N PHE A 229 10.78 7.73 -3.64
CA PHE A 229 11.24 6.96 -2.48
C PHE A 229 12.74 7.25 -2.24
N PRO A 230 13.10 8.27 -1.43
CA PRO A 230 14.48 8.73 -1.31
C PRO A 230 15.45 7.62 -0.90
N ARG A 231 15.02 6.77 0.04
CA ARG A 231 15.83 5.68 0.61
C ARG A 231 16.03 4.52 -0.35
N ARG A 232 15.01 4.20 -1.14
CA ARG A 232 15.10 3.18 -2.18
C ARG A 232 15.81 3.69 -3.43
N ARG A 233 16.00 5.02 -3.53
CA ARG A 233 16.42 5.70 -4.76
C ARG A 233 15.55 5.28 -5.94
N GLN A 234 14.24 5.23 -5.71
CA GLN A 234 13.26 4.80 -6.69
C GLN A 234 12.21 5.88 -6.92
N ASP A 235 11.74 5.96 -8.15
CA ASP A 235 10.60 6.77 -8.53
C ASP A 235 9.53 5.89 -9.16
N VAL A 236 8.27 6.12 -8.80
CA VAL A 236 7.13 5.43 -9.41
C VAL A 236 6.20 6.48 -9.98
N LEU A 237 6.12 6.55 -11.30
CA LEU A 237 5.22 7.43 -12.03
C LEU A 237 4.02 6.64 -12.53
N TYR A 238 2.83 7.16 -12.29
CA TYR A 238 1.58 6.74 -12.92
C TYR A 238 1.01 7.87 -13.76
N THR A 239 0.47 7.53 -14.94
CA THR A 239 -0.41 8.41 -15.70
C THR A 239 -1.74 7.71 -15.97
N PHE A 240 -2.83 8.48 -16.04
CA PHE A 240 -4.17 7.95 -16.18
C PHE A 240 -4.85 8.50 -17.42
N ASN A 241 -5.42 7.61 -18.20
CA ASN A 241 -6.03 7.93 -19.48
C ASN A 241 -7.45 7.39 -19.54
N ASN A 242 -8.32 8.12 -20.24
CA ASN A 242 -9.71 7.77 -20.47
C ASN A 242 -10.45 7.42 -19.16
N VAL A 243 -10.20 8.20 -18.11
CA VAL A 243 -10.85 8.00 -16.81
C VAL A 243 -12.34 8.31 -16.95
N LYS A 244 -13.17 7.30 -16.73
CA LYS A 244 -14.63 7.40 -16.72
C LYS A 244 -15.13 7.25 -15.29
N VAL A 245 -16.08 8.10 -14.94
CA VAL A 245 -16.71 8.13 -13.62
C VAL A 245 -18.11 7.55 -13.72
N ARG A 246 -18.54 6.85 -12.68
CA ARG A 246 -19.93 6.45 -12.49
C ARG A 246 -20.49 7.21 -11.30
N LYS A 247 -21.37 8.15 -11.60
CA LYS A 247 -22.36 8.69 -10.66
C LYS A 247 -23.55 7.69 -10.61
N ALA A 248 -24.47 7.78 -9.66
CA ALA A 248 -25.46 6.73 -9.36
C ALA A 248 -26.28 6.21 -10.59
N ASP A 249 -27.01 5.11 -10.40
CA ASP A 249 -28.08 4.57 -11.30
C ASP A 249 -27.68 3.62 -12.44
N VAL A 250 -26.39 3.37 -12.67
CA VAL A 250 -25.94 2.34 -13.64
C VAL A 250 -25.43 1.10 -12.91
N GLU A 251 -25.97 -0.08 -13.23
CA GLU A 251 -25.47 -1.36 -12.73
C GLU A 251 -23.99 -1.56 -13.11
N ARG A 252 -23.20 -2.07 -12.15
CA ARG A 252 -21.75 -2.23 -12.31
C ARG A 252 -21.39 -3.07 -13.53
N ASP A 253 -22.03 -4.23 -13.65
CA ASP A 253 -21.65 -5.23 -14.64
C ASP A 253 -21.99 -4.73 -16.06
N ARG A 254 -23.13 -4.01 -16.20
CA ARG A 254 -23.47 -3.29 -17.43
C ARG A 254 -22.43 -2.22 -17.77
N TRP A 255 -21.97 -1.45 -16.78
CA TRP A 255 -20.96 -0.41 -17.00
C TRP A 255 -19.59 -0.99 -17.38
N LEU A 256 -19.26 -2.19 -16.89
CA LEU A 256 -17.98 -2.87 -17.14
C LEU A 256 -18.00 -3.87 -18.29
N LYS A 257 -19.15 -4.10 -18.92
CA LYS A 257 -19.29 -5.01 -20.05
C LYS A 257 -18.21 -4.74 -21.11
N GLY A 258 -17.42 -5.76 -21.43
CA GLY A 258 -16.32 -5.71 -22.40
C GLY A 258 -15.08 -4.92 -21.96
N PHE A 259 -15.08 -4.27 -20.78
CA PHE A 259 -13.95 -3.43 -20.37
C PHE A 259 -12.71 -4.25 -20.02
N PHE A 260 -12.85 -5.27 -19.18
CA PHE A 260 -11.75 -6.16 -18.80
C PHE A 260 -11.54 -7.33 -19.76
N GLY A 261 -12.51 -7.59 -20.64
CA GLY A 261 -12.45 -8.69 -21.61
C GLY A 261 -12.85 -10.06 -21.04
N ASP A 262 -13.37 -10.11 -19.81
CA ASP A 262 -13.95 -11.34 -19.25
C ASP A 262 -15.43 -11.44 -19.68
N ASN A 263 -15.83 -12.65 -20.07
CA ASN A 263 -17.16 -12.90 -20.63
C ASN A 263 -18.27 -12.96 -19.56
N ASP A 264 -17.96 -13.40 -18.34
CA ASP A 264 -18.99 -13.75 -17.34
C ASP A 264 -18.95 -12.90 -16.05
N SER A 265 -17.77 -12.56 -15.51
CA SER A 265 -17.67 -11.70 -14.32
C SER A 265 -16.33 -10.97 -14.18
N ALA A 266 -16.39 -9.65 -14.06
CA ALA A 266 -15.21 -8.81 -13.86
C ALA A 266 -14.59 -8.94 -12.44
N PHE A 267 -15.24 -9.61 -11.49
CA PHE A 267 -14.72 -9.73 -10.11
C PHE A 267 -14.68 -11.16 -9.60
N TYR A 268 -15.23 -12.10 -10.36
CA TYR A 268 -15.24 -13.52 -10.05
C TYR A 268 -14.78 -14.30 -11.28
N PRO A 269 -13.50 -14.18 -11.67
CA PRO A 269 -12.99 -14.89 -12.84
C PRO A 269 -13.04 -16.40 -12.61
N ASP A 270 -13.20 -17.16 -13.68
CA ASP A 270 -13.02 -18.61 -13.66
C ASP A 270 -11.54 -18.95 -13.41
N LEU A 271 -11.28 -19.63 -12.29
CA LEU A 271 -9.95 -20.04 -11.83
C LEU A 271 -9.75 -21.55 -11.92
N THR A 272 -10.64 -22.30 -12.58
CA THR A 272 -10.56 -23.76 -12.70
C THR A 272 -9.25 -24.24 -13.34
N LYS A 273 -8.63 -23.42 -14.18
CA LYS A 273 -7.35 -23.71 -14.85
C LYS A 273 -6.13 -23.22 -14.06
N HIS A 274 -6.32 -22.65 -12.87
CA HIS A 274 -5.25 -22.09 -12.06
C HIS A 274 -5.11 -22.85 -10.75
N ARG A 275 -3.87 -23.12 -10.34
CA ARG A 275 -3.56 -23.72 -9.05
C ARG A 275 -3.52 -22.64 -7.97
N GLN A 276 -4.21 -22.86 -6.85
CA GLN A 276 -4.05 -22.00 -5.68
C GLN A 276 -2.66 -22.19 -5.09
N VAL A 277 -1.94 -21.08 -4.86
CA VAL A 277 -0.74 -21.07 -4.03
C VAL A 277 -1.20 -20.73 -2.63
N GLU A 278 -1.01 -21.66 -1.70
CA GLU A 278 -1.31 -21.42 -0.28
C GLU A 278 -0.40 -20.32 0.26
N VAL A 279 -1.03 -19.36 0.92
CA VAL A 279 -0.34 -18.33 1.69
C VAL A 279 -0.74 -18.60 3.14
N GLU A 280 0.17 -19.16 3.94
CA GLU A 280 -0.08 -19.40 5.36
C GLU A 280 -0.16 -18.05 6.09
N PHE A 281 -1.36 -17.66 6.51
CA PHE A 281 -1.56 -16.51 7.39
C PHE A 281 -1.54 -16.98 8.83
N LEU A 282 -0.44 -16.77 9.55
CA LEU A 282 -0.46 -16.92 11.00
C LEU A 282 -1.28 -15.78 11.62
N PRO A 283 -2.10 -16.06 12.64
CA PRO A 283 -2.83 -15.03 13.36
C PRO A 283 -1.86 -13.96 13.90
N ILE A 284 -2.19 -12.70 13.64
CA ILE A 284 -1.42 -11.53 14.09
C ILE A 284 -1.27 -11.60 15.61
N GLY A 285 -0.03 -11.57 16.11
CA GLY A 285 0.25 -11.59 17.55
C GLY A 285 0.48 -12.98 18.17
N ALA A 286 0.37 -14.07 17.40
CA ALA A 286 1.08 -15.29 17.77
C ALA A 286 2.56 -14.95 17.66
N ASN A 287 3.31 -14.92 18.77
CA ASN A 287 4.76 -14.67 18.82
C ASN A 287 5.53 -15.76 18.05
N VAL A 288 5.29 -15.91 16.76
CA VAL A 288 5.62 -17.04 15.90
C VAL A 288 5.90 -16.51 14.50
N VAL A 289 7.08 -16.83 13.97
CA VAL A 289 7.53 -16.37 12.66
C VAL A 289 6.71 -17.05 11.55
N PRO A 290 6.03 -16.31 10.65
CA PRO A 290 5.25 -16.90 9.56
C PRO A 290 6.13 -17.53 8.49
N SER A 291 5.59 -18.52 7.79
CA SER A 291 6.22 -19.09 6.61
C SER A 291 6.12 -18.11 5.43
N VAL A 292 7.26 -17.71 4.90
CA VAL A 292 7.37 -16.82 3.74
C VAL A 292 8.24 -17.40 2.63
N THR A 293 8.64 -18.66 2.77
CA THR A 293 9.37 -19.40 1.74
C THR A 293 8.49 -19.59 0.50
N GLY A 294 9.06 -19.47 -0.68
CA GLY A 294 8.33 -19.53 -1.96
C GLY A 294 7.64 -18.22 -2.36
N LEU A 295 7.37 -17.32 -1.42
CA LEU A 295 6.86 -15.98 -1.72
C LEU A 295 7.92 -15.12 -2.40
N THR A 296 7.49 -14.09 -3.15
CA THR A 296 8.43 -13.03 -3.56
C THR A 296 8.96 -12.27 -2.35
N ALA A 297 10.18 -11.74 -2.43
CA ALA A 297 10.80 -10.94 -1.37
C ALA A 297 9.88 -9.84 -0.83
N HIS A 298 9.17 -9.17 -1.74
CA HIS A 298 8.18 -8.15 -1.42
C HIS A 298 7.02 -8.68 -0.58
N ASN A 299 6.38 -9.76 -1.03
CA ASN A 299 5.28 -10.41 -0.29
C ASN A 299 5.74 -10.95 1.07
N ALA A 300 6.95 -11.51 1.14
CA ALA A 300 7.53 -12.01 2.38
C ALA A 300 7.72 -10.91 3.43
N ILE A 301 8.25 -9.75 3.02
CA ILE A 301 8.40 -8.58 3.90
C ILE A 301 7.03 -8.14 4.45
N ILE A 302 5.99 -8.14 3.63
CA ILE A 302 4.63 -7.76 4.04
C ILE A 302 4.09 -8.71 5.10
N VAL A 303 4.18 -10.02 4.85
CA VAL A 303 3.70 -11.04 5.79
C VAL A 303 4.43 -10.91 7.13
N LEU A 304 5.75 -10.74 7.11
CA LEU A 304 6.55 -10.56 8.32
C LEU A 304 6.16 -9.29 9.10
N ARG A 305 6.08 -8.14 8.42
CA ARG A 305 5.70 -6.87 9.08
C ARG A 305 4.31 -6.93 9.68
N ARG A 306 3.35 -7.56 9.01
CA ARG A 306 1.98 -7.75 9.54
C ARG A 306 1.95 -8.62 10.78
N SER A 307 2.85 -9.59 10.87
CA SER A 307 3.03 -10.46 12.05
C SER A 307 3.93 -9.84 13.12
N GLY A 308 4.29 -8.55 13.00
CA GLY A 308 5.10 -7.85 14.00
C GLY A 308 6.61 -8.05 13.84
N PHE A 309 7.10 -8.63 12.74
CA PHE A 309 8.51 -8.90 12.50
C PHE A 309 9.15 -7.90 11.54
N LYS A 310 10.47 -7.71 11.66
CA LYS A 310 11.29 -6.99 10.68
C LYS A 310 11.82 -7.97 9.64
N ALA A 311 12.16 -7.48 8.46
CA ALA A 311 12.71 -8.30 7.39
C ALA A 311 14.04 -7.74 6.90
N GLN A 312 15.01 -8.63 6.65
CA GLN A 312 16.30 -8.28 6.07
C GLN A 312 16.62 -9.22 4.91
N LEU A 313 16.94 -8.68 3.73
CA LEU A 313 17.17 -9.48 2.54
C LEU A 313 18.65 -9.87 2.41
N PHE A 314 18.90 -11.11 2.01
CA PHE A 314 20.21 -11.67 1.70
C PHE A 314 20.17 -12.33 0.32
N ALA A 315 21.25 -12.20 -0.43
CA ALA A 315 21.41 -12.90 -1.71
C ALA A 315 21.56 -14.42 -1.46
N GLY A 316 20.67 -15.21 -2.06
CA GLY A 316 20.77 -16.66 -2.12
C GLY A 316 21.34 -17.12 -3.46
N ARG A 317 21.11 -18.40 -3.81
CA ARG A 317 21.57 -18.97 -5.09
C ARG A 317 20.99 -18.22 -6.29
N TYR A 318 21.68 -18.32 -7.43
CA TYR A 318 21.19 -17.81 -8.70
C TYR A 318 19.97 -18.60 -9.21
N ALA A 319 19.10 -17.93 -9.96
CA ALA A 319 17.95 -18.54 -10.62
C ALA A 319 18.39 -19.56 -11.69
N ASN A 320 17.74 -20.72 -11.71
CA ASN A 320 17.86 -21.69 -12.80
C ASN A 320 17.04 -21.25 -14.03
N ASP A 321 17.21 -21.93 -15.17
CA ASP A 321 16.38 -21.68 -16.36
C ASP A 321 14.90 -21.88 -16.05
N GLY A 322 14.08 -20.88 -16.40
CA GLY A 322 12.64 -20.88 -16.12
C GLY A 322 12.26 -20.49 -14.68
N GLU A 323 13.22 -20.32 -13.77
CA GLU A 323 12.93 -19.97 -12.39
C GLU A 323 12.80 -18.45 -12.18
N SER A 324 11.78 -18.04 -11.42
CA SER A 324 11.54 -16.61 -11.13
C SER A 324 12.50 -16.08 -10.05
N PRO A 325 13.32 -15.05 -10.34
CA PRO A 325 14.20 -14.46 -9.35
C PRO A 325 13.41 -13.71 -8.27
N HIS A 326 14.07 -13.46 -7.13
CA HIS A 326 13.55 -12.77 -5.94
C HIS A 326 12.44 -13.52 -5.18
N LYS A 327 12.27 -14.83 -5.41
CA LYS A 327 11.53 -15.67 -4.45
C LYS A 327 12.39 -15.98 -3.23
N VAL A 328 11.77 -16.06 -2.06
CA VAL A 328 12.43 -16.47 -0.82
C VAL A 328 12.71 -17.96 -0.91
N LEU A 329 14.00 -18.32 -0.87
CA LEU A 329 14.46 -19.70 -0.77
C LEU A 329 14.38 -20.21 0.66
N ARG A 330 14.75 -19.33 1.60
CA ARG A 330 14.92 -19.67 3.01
C ARG A 330 14.74 -18.44 3.87
N GLN A 331 14.29 -18.66 5.09
CA GLN A 331 14.18 -17.64 6.12
C GLN A 331 14.91 -18.06 7.40
N GLU A 332 15.39 -17.09 8.17
CA GLU A 332 15.90 -17.28 9.53
C GLU A 332 15.39 -16.15 10.44
N PRO A 333 14.72 -16.43 11.58
CA PRO A 333 14.35 -17.75 12.09
C PRO A 333 13.40 -18.53 11.16
N MET A 334 13.37 -19.85 11.32
CA MET A 334 12.51 -20.73 10.51
C MET A 334 11.03 -20.40 10.76
N ALA A 335 10.18 -20.78 9.80
CA ALA A 335 8.75 -20.71 9.99
C ALA A 335 8.32 -21.44 11.27
N LEU A 336 7.26 -20.96 11.91
CA LEU A 336 6.71 -21.47 13.17
C LEU A 336 7.64 -21.34 14.39
N THR A 337 8.81 -20.70 14.24
CA THR A 337 9.69 -20.42 15.39
C THR A 337 9.08 -19.35 16.26
N SER A 338 9.02 -19.57 17.58
CA SER A 338 8.56 -18.52 18.48
C SER A 338 9.60 -17.39 18.56
N ALA A 339 9.15 -16.15 18.34
CA ALA A 339 10.00 -14.97 18.37
C ALA A 339 9.24 -13.76 18.89
N LYS A 340 9.95 -12.86 19.58
CA LYS A 340 9.38 -11.61 20.09
C LYS A 340 9.01 -10.69 18.92
N GLU A 341 7.97 -9.89 19.11
CA GLU A 341 7.67 -8.77 18.21
C GLU A 341 8.91 -7.89 18.01
N GLY A 342 9.09 -7.39 16.79
CA GLY A 342 10.25 -6.61 16.35
C GLY A 342 11.47 -7.45 15.95
N THR A 343 11.45 -8.78 16.12
CA THR A 343 12.55 -9.67 15.70
C THR A 343 12.78 -9.55 14.19
N THR A 344 14.04 -9.51 13.79
CA THR A 344 14.42 -9.45 12.37
C THR A 344 14.54 -10.84 11.78
N VAL A 345 13.76 -11.09 10.73
CA VAL A 345 13.81 -12.32 9.93
C VAL A 345 14.65 -12.06 8.68
N LYS A 346 15.73 -12.81 8.54
CA LYS A 346 16.61 -12.83 7.37
C LYS A 346 15.94 -13.65 6.27
N LEU A 347 15.87 -13.10 5.06
CA LEU A 347 15.29 -13.74 3.90
C LEU A 347 16.36 -13.94 2.84
N PHE A 348 16.67 -15.18 2.51
CA PHE A 348 17.59 -15.54 1.45
C PHE A 348 16.79 -15.68 0.16
N ILE A 349 17.05 -14.83 -0.82
CA ILE A 349 16.24 -14.74 -2.04
C ILE A 349 16.99 -15.27 -3.27
N ILE A 350 16.26 -15.80 -4.25
CA ILE A 350 16.84 -16.21 -5.52
C ILE A 350 17.46 -14.99 -6.21
N SER A 351 18.77 -15.03 -6.40
CA SER A 351 19.53 -13.97 -7.08
C SER A 351 19.28 -14.04 -8.59
N ARG A 352 19.23 -12.88 -9.25
CA ARG A 352 19.20 -12.86 -10.74
C ARG A 352 20.46 -13.50 -11.28
N ARG A 353 20.34 -14.33 -12.33
CA ARG A 353 21.49 -14.93 -13.01
C ARG A 353 22.60 -13.91 -13.24
N LYS A 354 23.83 -14.31 -12.97
CA LYS A 354 25.01 -13.58 -13.42
C LYS A 354 24.92 -13.53 -14.95
N SER A 355 24.94 -12.33 -15.53
CA SER A 355 25.15 -12.19 -16.97
C SER A 355 26.44 -12.94 -17.30
N ALA A 356 26.38 -13.94 -18.18
CA ALA A 356 27.61 -14.48 -18.76
C ALA A 356 28.30 -13.28 -19.43
N SER A 357 29.48 -12.92 -18.94
CA SER A 357 30.36 -12.00 -19.64
C SER A 357 30.73 -12.68 -20.95
N LYS A 358 30.30 -12.12 -22.08
CA LYS A 358 31.00 -12.34 -23.34
C LYS A 358 32.15 -11.37 -23.41
#